data_AF-A0A9E2P342-F1
#
_entry.id   AF-A0A9E2P342-F1
#
_cell.length_a   1.000
_cell.length_b   1.000
_cell.length_c   1.000
_cell.angle_alpha   90.00
_cell.angle_beta   90.00
_cell.angle_gamma   90.00
#
_symmetry.space_group_name_H-M   'P 1'
#
loop_
_entity.id
_entity.type
_entity.pdbx_description
1 polymer ?
#
loop_
_entity_poly.entity_id
_entity_poly.type
_entity_poly.pdbx_seq_one_letter_code
_entity_poly.pdbx_strand_id
1 'polypeptide(L)'
;MKQILTRLVENEILSREETRQIMLDITQEKYTDVQITALLTSLLMRGIQVDELLGLRDGLKETGKTLDFSDFNTIDIVGTGGDNKNTFNISTCSGFVVAAAGYPVAKHGNYASTSTSGASNVLEALGVRFTDNEDQLRRNLATCGFTYLHAPLFAKGMKFVAPVRKAMQIPTCFNLLGPLVNPSN
;
A
#
# COMPACT_ATOMS: atom_id res chain seq x y z
N MET A 1 23.70 3.54 -0.54
CA MET A 1 23.43 2.09 -0.31
C MET A 1 24.53 1.33 0.43
N LYS A 2 25.81 1.33 0.03
CA LYS A 2 26.86 0.51 0.68
C LYS A 2 26.85 0.60 2.22
N GLN A 3 26.83 1.81 2.77
CA GLN A 3 26.78 2.05 4.22
C GLN A 3 25.52 1.46 4.87
N ILE A 4 24.34 1.67 4.26
CA ILE A 4 23.06 1.14 4.72
C ILE A 4 23.10 -0.40 4.79
N LEU A 5 23.56 -1.06 3.72
CA LEU A 5 23.63 -2.52 3.69
C LEU A 5 24.64 -3.07 4.71
N THR A 6 25.77 -2.40 4.91
CA THR A 6 26.77 -2.81 5.91
C THR A 6 26.16 -2.83 7.31
N ARG A 7 25.45 -1.76 7.68
CA ARG A 7 24.75 -1.64 8.96
C ARG A 7 23.64 -2.69 9.12
N LEU A 8 22.86 -2.95 8.08
CA LEU A 8 21.79 -3.96 8.11
C LEU A 8 22.34 -5.39 8.28
N VAL A 9 23.49 -5.70 7.69
CA VAL A 9 24.17 -7.01 7.88
C VAL A 9 24.68 -7.17 9.31
N GLU A 10 25.02 -6.07 9.99
CA GLU A 10 25.39 -6.04 11.41
C GLU A 10 24.17 -6.01 12.35
N ASN A 11 22.96 -6.19 11.81
CA ASN A 11 21.68 -6.14 12.51
C ASN A 11 21.32 -4.78 13.13
N GLU A 12 21.91 -3.69 12.64
CA GLU A 12 21.50 -2.35 13.07
C GLU A 12 20.08 -2.00 12.59
N ILE A 13 19.42 -1.16 13.38
CA ILE A 13 18.09 -0.61 13.08
C ILE A 13 18.27 0.76 12.43
N LEU A 14 17.57 0.98 11.33
CA LEU A 14 17.52 2.29 10.69
C LEU A 14 16.43 3.15 11.33
N SER A 15 16.67 4.46 11.37
CA SER A 15 15.66 5.42 11.81
C SER A 15 14.52 5.56 10.79
N ARG A 16 13.40 6.13 11.24
CA ARG A 16 12.27 6.51 10.38
C ARG A 16 12.70 7.45 9.25
N GLU A 17 13.57 8.41 9.54
CA GLU A 17 14.06 9.36 8.54
C GLU A 17 14.94 8.70 7.48
N GLU A 18 15.82 7.78 7.89
CA GLU A 18 16.68 7.04 6.96
C GLU A 18 15.86 6.16 6.01
N THR A 19 14.85 5.45 6.54
CA THR A 19 13.99 4.58 5.72
C THR A 19 13.04 5.36 4.82
N ARG A 20 12.57 6.53 5.27
CA ARG A 20 11.87 7.51 4.43
C ARG A 20 12.74 7.95 3.26
N GLN A 21 13.98 8.37 3.53
CA GLN A 21 14.91 8.80 2.48
C GLN A 21 15.27 7.66 1.52
N ILE A 22 15.44 6.42 2.02
CA ILE A 22 15.65 5.23 1.18
C ILE A 22 14.50 5.06 0.18
N MET A 23 13.25 5.19 0.64
CA MET A 23 12.09 5.06 -0.25
C MET A 23 12.09 6.14 -1.34
N LEU A 24 12.41 7.39 -0.98
CA LEU A 24 12.54 8.48 -1.96
C LEU A 24 13.66 8.23 -2.97
N ASP A 25 14.82 7.80 -2.50
CA ASP A 25 15.98 7.48 -3.34
C ASP A 25 15.70 6.33 -4.31
N ILE A 26 14.89 5.34 -3.91
CA ILE A 26 14.40 4.27 -4.80
C ILE A 26 13.59 4.88 -5.96
N THR A 27 12.71 5.84 -5.67
CA THR A 27 11.91 6.50 -6.73
C THR A 27 12.71 7.43 -7.63
N GLN A 28 13.91 7.81 -7.21
CA GLN A 28 14.90 8.56 -7.99
C GLN A 28 15.89 7.63 -8.71
N GLU A 29 15.66 6.31 -8.67
CA GLU A 29 16.47 5.28 -9.32
C GLU A 29 17.95 5.32 -8.90
N LYS A 30 18.25 5.80 -7.69
CA LYS A 30 19.63 5.86 -7.15
C LYS A 30 20.19 4.48 -6.79
N TYR A 31 19.33 3.46 -6.71
CA TYR A 31 19.69 2.10 -6.31
C TYR A 31 19.31 1.11 -7.39
N THR A 32 20.18 0.14 -7.62
CA THR A 32 19.93 -0.95 -8.57
C THR A 32 18.95 -1.97 -8.00
N ASP A 33 18.30 -2.76 -8.85
CA ASP A 33 17.43 -3.86 -8.43
C ASP A 33 18.14 -4.85 -7.48
N VAL A 34 19.43 -5.10 -7.70
CA VAL A 34 20.26 -5.96 -6.83
C VAL A 34 20.40 -5.36 -5.43
N GLN A 35 20.62 -4.04 -5.36
CA GLN A 35 20.73 -3.32 -4.09
C GLN A 35 19.40 -3.27 -3.33
N ILE A 36 18.29 -3.05 -4.04
CA ILE A 36 16.94 -3.09 -3.45
C ILE A 36 16.63 -4.50 -2.95
N THR A 37 16.96 -5.53 -3.73
CA THR A 37 16.80 -6.93 -3.30
C THR A 37 17.58 -7.21 -2.02
N ALA A 38 18.85 -6.79 -1.93
CA ALA A 38 19.67 -6.95 -0.74
C ALA A 38 19.08 -6.24 0.48
N LEU A 39 18.58 -5.01 0.31
CA LEU A 39 17.88 -4.24 1.35
C LEU A 39 16.66 -5.00 1.86
N LEU A 40 15.77 -5.45 0.97
CA LEU A 40 14.53 -6.14 1.33
C LEU A 40 14.80 -7.46 2.04
N THR A 41 15.76 -8.24 1.54
CA THR A 41 16.17 -9.50 2.17
C THR A 41 16.77 -9.26 3.56
N SER A 42 17.61 -8.24 3.73
CA SER A 42 18.21 -7.92 5.03
C SER A 42 17.16 -7.51 6.06
N LEU A 43 16.21 -6.65 5.67
CA LEU A 43 15.08 -6.25 6.52
C LEU A 43 14.18 -7.44 6.87
N LEU A 44 13.96 -8.36 5.92
CA LEU A 44 13.16 -9.56 6.15
C LEU A 44 13.84 -10.51 7.14
N MET A 45 15.14 -10.78 6.98
CA MET A 45 15.91 -11.67 7.85
C MET A 45 16.02 -11.11 9.28
N ARG A 46 16.28 -9.80 9.42
CA ARG A 46 16.39 -9.14 10.73
C ARG A 46 15.04 -8.94 11.41
N GLY A 47 13.97 -8.76 10.63
CA GLY A 47 12.66 -8.34 11.10
C GLY A 47 12.55 -6.81 11.15
N ILE A 48 11.68 -6.26 10.28
CA ILE A 48 11.46 -4.82 10.18
C ILE A 48 10.89 -4.25 11.49
N GLN A 49 11.42 -3.11 11.93
CA GLN A 49 10.96 -2.39 13.11
C GLN A 49 9.85 -1.39 12.74
N VAL A 50 9.11 -0.96 13.76
CA VAL A 50 7.97 -0.03 13.58
C VAL A 50 8.43 1.25 12.88
N ASP A 51 9.48 1.91 13.37
CA ASP A 51 9.95 3.17 12.80
C ASP A 51 10.44 3.04 11.35
N GLU A 52 11.06 1.91 11.01
CA GLU A 52 11.50 1.62 9.64
C GLU A 52 10.32 1.43 8.69
N LEU A 53 9.27 0.72 9.14
CA LEU A 53 8.04 0.55 8.38
C LEU A 53 7.31 1.89 8.21
N LEU A 54 7.26 2.71 9.25
CA LEU A 54 6.68 4.05 9.20
C LEU A 54 7.46 4.97 8.25
N GLY A 55 8.79 4.87 8.20
CA GLY A 55 9.59 5.66 7.27
C GLY A 55 9.34 5.27 5.82
N LEU A 56 9.32 3.96 5.51
CA LEU A 56 8.93 3.47 4.19
C LEU A 56 7.52 3.92 3.79
N ARG A 57 6.57 3.89 4.74
CA ARG A 57 5.21 4.39 4.53
C ARG A 57 5.21 5.88 4.18
N ASP A 58 5.92 6.70 4.95
CA ASP A 58 5.98 8.15 4.75
C ASP A 58 6.56 8.50 3.38
N GLY A 59 7.69 7.89 3.03
CA GLY A 59 8.31 8.09 1.71
C GLY A 59 7.39 7.64 0.57
N LEU A 60 6.63 6.56 0.76
CA LEU A 60 5.67 6.11 -0.25
C LEU A 60 4.51 7.10 -0.41
N LYS A 61 3.98 7.65 0.68
CA LYS A 61 2.93 8.69 0.65
C LYS A 61 3.41 9.97 -0.02
N GLU A 62 4.65 10.41 0.24
CA GLU A 62 5.23 11.61 -0.38
C GLU A 62 5.36 11.49 -1.91
N THR A 63 5.58 10.28 -2.43
CA THR A 63 5.67 10.05 -3.88
C THR A 63 4.32 9.84 -4.55
N GLY A 64 3.26 9.72 -3.75
CA GLY A 64 1.91 9.39 -4.19
C GLY A 64 1.03 10.61 -4.46
N LYS A 65 -0.24 10.32 -4.76
CA LYS A 65 -1.30 11.32 -4.77
C LYS A 65 -2.10 11.20 -3.48
N THR A 66 -2.26 12.30 -2.76
CA THR A 66 -3.13 12.40 -1.59
C THR A 66 -4.51 12.89 -2.00
N LEU A 67 -5.51 12.55 -1.21
CA LEU A 67 -6.89 13.00 -1.33
C LEU A 67 -7.30 13.64 0.00
N ASP A 68 -8.01 14.75 -0.06
CA ASP A 68 -8.58 15.33 1.15
C ASP A 68 -10.03 14.88 1.29
N PHE A 69 -10.30 14.01 2.26
CA PHE A 69 -11.65 13.60 2.67
C PHE A 69 -11.96 13.96 4.13
N SER A 70 -11.30 14.98 4.67
CA SER A 70 -11.44 15.39 6.08
C SER A 70 -12.89 15.66 6.49
N ASP A 71 -13.75 16.11 5.57
CA ASP A 71 -15.17 16.36 5.79
C ASP A 71 -16.03 15.09 6.02
N PHE A 72 -15.53 13.90 5.67
CA PHE A 72 -16.30 12.66 5.67
C PHE A 72 -15.97 11.71 6.84
N ASN A 73 -14.89 11.94 7.59
CA ASN A 73 -14.40 11.04 8.66
C ASN A 73 -14.44 9.56 8.23
N THR A 74 -13.73 9.24 7.15
CA THR A 74 -13.85 7.97 6.43
C THR A 74 -13.24 6.80 7.19
N ILE A 75 -13.77 5.61 6.94
CA ILE A 75 -13.25 4.33 7.44
C ILE A 75 -12.62 3.56 6.28
N ASP A 76 -11.48 2.92 6.53
CA ASP A 76 -10.91 1.92 5.62
C ASP A 76 -11.04 0.52 6.23
N ILE A 77 -11.46 -0.44 5.40
CA ILE A 77 -11.54 -1.85 5.77
C ILE A 77 -10.69 -2.61 4.77
N VAL A 78 -9.44 -2.86 5.15
CA VAL A 78 -8.40 -3.41 4.26
C VAL A 78 -7.55 -4.42 5.02
N GLY A 79 -6.87 -5.30 4.28
CA GLY A 79 -5.91 -6.24 4.83
C GLY A 79 -4.63 -6.25 4.00
N THR A 80 -3.57 -6.83 4.55
CA THR A 80 -2.30 -7.03 3.85
C THR A 80 -2.43 -8.01 2.68
N GLY A 81 -3.45 -8.88 2.71
CA GLY A 81 -3.54 -10.06 1.85
C GLY A 81 -2.48 -11.10 2.22
N GLY A 82 -2.41 -12.18 1.45
CA GLY A 82 -1.36 -13.20 1.62
C GLY A 82 -1.59 -14.21 2.74
N ASP A 83 -2.80 -14.31 3.30
CA ASP A 83 -3.13 -15.33 4.31
C ASP A 83 -3.30 -16.75 3.73
N ASN A 84 -3.31 -16.86 2.39
CA ASN A 84 -3.48 -18.09 1.61
C ASN A 84 -4.74 -18.89 1.96
N LYS A 85 -5.75 -18.25 2.55
CA LYS A 85 -7.01 -18.91 2.90
C LYS A 85 -7.99 -18.98 1.73
N ASN A 86 -7.74 -18.24 0.65
CA ASN A 86 -8.61 -18.16 -0.53
C ASN A 86 -10.09 -17.92 -0.17
N THR A 87 -10.33 -17.08 0.84
CA THR A 87 -11.68 -16.64 1.19
C THR A 87 -12.22 -15.71 0.11
N PHE A 88 -13.54 -15.53 0.10
CA PHE A 88 -14.15 -14.44 -0.66
C PHE A 88 -13.69 -13.07 -0.12
N ASN A 89 -14.01 -11.98 -0.83
CA ASN A 89 -13.55 -10.63 -0.52
C ASN A 89 -14.30 -10.00 0.68
N ILE A 90 -14.11 -10.59 1.87
CA ILE A 90 -14.75 -10.22 3.15
C ILE A 90 -14.66 -8.71 3.40
N SER A 91 -13.49 -8.10 3.21
CA SER A 91 -13.29 -6.67 3.48
C SER A 91 -14.03 -5.77 2.50
N THR A 92 -14.24 -6.21 1.25
CA THR A 92 -15.06 -5.49 0.26
C THR A 92 -16.54 -5.55 0.64
N CYS A 93 -17.05 -6.75 0.96
CA CYS A 93 -18.43 -6.91 1.41
C CYS A 93 -18.71 -6.11 2.69
N SER A 94 -17.78 -6.17 3.66
CA SER A 94 -17.89 -5.41 4.91
C SER A 94 -17.93 -3.91 4.66
N GLY A 95 -17.15 -3.39 3.70
CA GLY A 95 -17.17 -1.98 3.32
C GLY A 95 -18.55 -1.52 2.83
N PHE A 96 -19.24 -2.32 2.02
CA PHE A 96 -20.61 -2.01 1.60
C PHE A 96 -21.61 -2.05 2.77
N VAL A 97 -21.49 -3.02 3.68
CA VAL A 97 -22.35 -3.09 4.86
C VAL A 97 -22.16 -1.89 5.78
N VAL A 98 -20.92 -1.47 6.00
CA VAL A 98 -20.59 -0.30 6.83
C VAL A 98 -21.09 1.00 6.19
N ALA A 99 -20.94 1.15 4.87
CA ALA A 99 -21.52 2.29 4.14
C ALA A 99 -23.05 2.31 4.24
N ALA A 100 -23.71 1.15 4.10
CA ALA A 100 -25.16 1.02 4.26
C ALA A 100 -25.64 1.32 5.68
N ALA A 101 -24.78 1.15 6.69
CA ALA A 101 -25.04 1.53 8.08
C ALA A 101 -24.85 3.05 8.35
N GLY A 102 -24.48 3.84 7.34
CA GLY A 102 -24.36 5.29 7.41
C GLY A 102 -22.95 5.82 7.68
N TYR A 103 -21.94 4.96 7.71
CA TYR A 103 -20.54 5.37 7.93
C TYR A 103 -19.80 5.52 6.60
N PRO A 104 -19.20 6.68 6.29
CA PRO A 104 -18.45 6.86 5.05
C PRO A 104 -17.24 5.92 4.96
N VAL A 105 -17.11 5.20 3.83
CA VAL A 105 -16.03 4.24 3.60
C VAL A 105 -15.15 4.69 2.45
N ALA A 106 -13.86 4.91 2.71
CA ALA A 106 -12.82 5.15 1.73
C ALA A 106 -11.91 3.93 1.65
N LYS A 107 -12.37 2.90 0.93
CA LYS A 107 -11.71 1.60 0.90
C LYS A 107 -10.47 1.63 0.01
N HIS A 108 -9.30 1.38 0.59
CA HIS A 108 -8.09 1.11 -0.18
C HIS A 108 -8.05 -0.35 -0.63
N GLY A 109 -7.59 -0.59 -1.86
CA GLY A 109 -7.51 -1.96 -2.38
C GLY A 109 -6.70 -2.11 -3.66
N ASN A 110 -6.40 -3.37 -3.98
CA ASN A 110 -5.59 -3.73 -5.13
C ASN A 110 -6.11 -5.02 -5.79
N TYR A 111 -5.52 -5.35 -6.93
CA TYR A 111 -5.64 -6.68 -7.54
C TYR A 111 -5.03 -7.75 -6.64
N ALA A 112 -5.43 -9.00 -6.86
CA ALA A 112 -4.85 -10.14 -6.15
C ALA A 112 -3.33 -10.21 -6.33
N SER A 113 -2.62 -10.44 -5.22
CA SER A 113 -1.19 -10.78 -5.24
C SER A 113 -0.95 -12.29 -5.14
N THR A 114 -1.72 -12.99 -4.29
CA THR A 114 -1.59 -14.46 -4.07
C THR A 114 -2.92 -15.22 -4.11
N SER A 115 -4.06 -14.54 -3.97
CA SER A 115 -5.40 -15.14 -3.99
C SER A 115 -5.96 -15.27 -5.41
N THR A 116 -7.05 -16.01 -5.58
CA THR A 116 -7.78 -16.08 -6.86
C THR A 116 -8.37 -14.72 -7.31
N SER A 117 -8.80 -13.87 -6.36
CA SER A 117 -9.41 -12.57 -6.68
C SER A 117 -9.17 -11.53 -5.59
N GLY A 118 -8.68 -10.34 -5.96
CA GLY A 118 -8.49 -9.19 -5.09
C GLY A 118 -9.70 -8.26 -5.08
N ALA A 119 -9.68 -7.24 -4.23
CA ALA A 119 -10.78 -6.26 -4.14
C ALA A 119 -11.00 -5.56 -5.50
N SER A 120 -9.93 -5.22 -6.22
CA SER A 120 -10.05 -4.60 -7.54
C SER A 120 -10.63 -5.56 -8.57
N ASN A 121 -10.25 -6.84 -8.55
CA ASN A 121 -10.78 -7.81 -9.50
C ASN A 121 -12.31 -7.92 -9.38
N VAL A 122 -12.84 -7.99 -8.16
CA VAL A 122 -14.29 -8.07 -7.93
C VAL A 122 -15.01 -6.79 -8.36
N LEU A 123 -14.50 -5.62 -7.96
CA LEU A 123 -15.17 -4.36 -8.30
C LEU A 123 -15.15 -4.08 -9.80
N GLU A 124 -14.05 -4.41 -10.48
CA GLU A 124 -13.95 -4.32 -11.94
C GLU A 124 -14.94 -5.28 -12.62
N ALA A 125 -15.06 -6.52 -12.14
CA ALA A 125 -16.05 -7.48 -12.64
C ALA A 125 -17.51 -7.01 -12.41
N LEU A 126 -17.75 -6.21 -11.37
CA LEU A 126 -19.04 -5.56 -11.11
C LEU A 126 -19.24 -4.26 -11.92
N GLY A 127 -18.31 -3.91 -12.80
CA GLY A 127 -18.41 -2.77 -13.71
C GLY A 127 -17.87 -1.44 -13.15
N VAL A 128 -17.20 -1.45 -12.00
CA VAL A 128 -16.57 -0.25 -11.45
C VAL A 128 -15.37 0.15 -12.32
N ARG A 129 -15.34 1.42 -12.74
CA ARG A 129 -14.17 2.02 -13.39
C ARG A 129 -13.36 2.78 -12.36
N PHE A 130 -12.09 2.39 -12.18
CA PHE A 130 -11.20 3.05 -11.25
C PHE A 130 -10.78 4.43 -11.77
N THR A 131 -10.64 5.39 -10.85
CA THR A 131 -10.29 6.78 -11.14
C THR A 131 -9.49 7.34 -9.98
N ASP A 132 -8.60 8.29 -10.28
CA ASP A 132 -7.95 9.13 -9.29
C ASP A 132 -8.57 10.54 -9.23
N ASN A 133 -9.65 10.79 -9.98
CA ASN A 133 -10.34 12.08 -9.98
C ASN A 133 -11.02 12.33 -8.63
N GLU A 134 -10.51 13.30 -7.87
CA GLU A 134 -10.96 13.61 -6.52
C GLU A 134 -12.43 14.05 -6.47
N ASP A 135 -12.89 14.88 -7.40
CA ASP A 135 -14.30 15.31 -7.46
C ASP A 135 -15.25 14.13 -7.65
N GLN A 136 -14.87 13.15 -8.46
CA GLN A 136 -15.65 11.93 -8.62
C GLN A 136 -15.65 11.08 -7.34
N LEU A 137 -14.49 10.91 -6.71
CA LEU A 137 -14.38 10.12 -5.48
C LEU A 137 -15.15 10.76 -4.31
N ARG A 138 -15.11 12.10 -4.19
CA ARG A 138 -15.91 12.86 -3.21
C ARG A 138 -17.41 12.75 -3.49
N ARG A 139 -17.83 12.81 -4.75
CA ARG A 139 -19.24 12.58 -5.12
C ARG A 139 -19.71 11.17 -4.75
N ASN A 140 -18.87 10.15 -4.93
CA ASN A 140 -19.23 8.79 -4.51
C ASN A 140 -19.48 8.73 -2.99
N LEU A 141 -18.58 9.29 -2.18
CA LEU A 141 -18.79 9.40 -0.73
C LEU A 141 -20.08 10.15 -0.38
N ALA A 142 -20.35 11.29 -1.01
CA ALA A 142 -21.52 12.11 -0.73
C ALA A 142 -22.86 11.45 -1.11
N THR A 143 -22.86 10.62 -2.15
CA THR A 143 -24.09 10.04 -2.73
C THR A 143 -24.40 8.64 -2.23
N CYS A 144 -23.39 7.80 -2.01
CA CYS A 144 -23.58 6.41 -1.60
C CYS A 144 -22.76 5.99 -0.38
N GLY A 145 -22.02 6.92 0.25
CA GLY A 145 -21.23 6.64 1.45
C GLY A 145 -20.01 5.74 1.21
N PHE A 146 -19.67 5.45 -0.04
CA PHE A 146 -18.58 4.53 -0.38
C PHE A 146 -17.75 5.05 -1.54
N THR A 147 -16.43 5.04 -1.40
CA THR A 147 -15.49 5.24 -2.50
C THR A 147 -14.36 4.22 -2.47
N TYR A 148 -13.89 3.83 -3.65
CA TYR A 148 -12.84 2.84 -3.80
C TYR A 148 -11.56 3.48 -4.32
N LEU A 149 -10.48 3.26 -3.60
CA LEU A 149 -9.16 3.82 -3.86
C LEU A 149 -8.27 2.70 -4.41
N HIS A 150 -8.16 2.62 -5.74
CA HIS A 150 -7.35 1.62 -6.40
C HIS A 150 -5.85 1.95 -6.27
N ALA A 151 -5.12 1.18 -5.46
CA ALA A 151 -3.75 1.47 -5.03
C ALA A 151 -2.78 1.93 -6.15
N PRO A 152 -2.72 1.29 -7.34
CA PRO A 152 -1.82 1.68 -8.43
C PRO A 152 -2.01 3.13 -8.92
N LEU A 153 -3.19 3.72 -8.74
CA LEU A 153 -3.45 5.11 -9.14
C LEU A 153 -2.86 6.14 -8.15
N PHE A 154 -2.60 5.73 -6.91
CA PHE A 154 -2.18 6.63 -5.84
C PHE A 154 -0.74 6.39 -5.37
N ALA A 155 -0.32 5.14 -5.20
CA ALA A 155 0.99 4.78 -4.66
C ALA A 155 2.05 4.69 -5.77
N LYS A 156 2.35 5.82 -6.44
CA LYS A 156 3.24 5.85 -7.61
C LYS A 156 4.64 5.30 -7.33
N GLY A 157 5.17 5.49 -6.12
CA GLY A 157 6.46 4.94 -5.70
C GLY A 157 6.54 3.41 -5.76
N MET A 158 5.40 2.70 -5.69
CA MET A 158 5.38 1.24 -5.79
C MET A 158 5.89 0.70 -7.12
N LYS A 159 5.81 1.48 -8.21
CA LYS A 159 6.25 1.04 -9.53
C LYS A 159 7.75 0.71 -9.58
N PHE A 160 8.55 1.38 -8.75
CA PHE A 160 10.00 1.22 -8.71
C PHE A 160 10.44 -0.02 -7.93
N VAL A 161 9.61 -0.52 -7.01
CA VAL A 161 9.88 -1.75 -6.25
C VAL A 161 9.14 -2.97 -6.81
N ALA A 162 8.12 -2.76 -7.65
CA ALA A 162 7.29 -3.84 -8.18
C ALA A 162 8.08 -4.91 -8.97
N PRO A 163 9.05 -4.58 -9.86
CA PRO A 163 9.84 -5.58 -10.57
C PRO A 163 10.65 -6.47 -9.62
N VAL A 164 11.33 -5.85 -8.65
CA VAL A 164 12.12 -6.55 -7.62
C VAL A 164 11.22 -7.49 -6.82
N ARG A 165 10.08 -7.01 -6.32
CA ARG A 165 9.14 -7.84 -5.54
C ARG A 165 8.61 -9.02 -6.36
N LYS A 166 8.31 -8.80 -7.64
CA LYS A 166 7.86 -9.87 -8.55
C LYS A 166 8.95 -10.91 -8.78
N ALA A 167 10.22 -10.50 -8.92
CA ALA A 167 11.35 -11.39 -9.08
C ALA A 167 11.67 -12.18 -7.80
N MET A 168 11.52 -11.57 -6.63
CA MET A 168 11.80 -12.22 -5.33
C MET A 168 10.80 -13.35 -4.99
N GLN A 169 9.54 -13.24 -5.44
CA GLN A 169 8.48 -14.25 -5.21
C GLN A 169 8.23 -14.63 -3.73
N ILE A 170 8.70 -13.82 -2.79
CA ILE A 170 8.47 -13.99 -1.35
C ILE A 170 7.91 -12.70 -0.73
N PRO A 171 7.18 -12.77 0.40
CA PRO A 171 6.71 -11.59 1.10
C PRO A 171 7.86 -10.72 1.58
N THR A 172 7.68 -9.40 1.51
CA THR A 172 8.62 -8.41 2.07
C THR A 172 7.88 -7.43 2.96
N CYS A 173 8.59 -6.50 3.61
CA CYS A 173 7.97 -5.43 4.40
C CYS A 173 6.92 -4.62 3.62
N PHE A 174 7.03 -4.54 2.28
CA PHE A 174 6.04 -3.87 1.43
C PHE A 174 4.65 -4.54 1.46
N ASN A 175 4.55 -5.81 1.84
CA ASN A 175 3.25 -6.47 2.06
C ASN A 175 2.50 -5.89 3.28
N LEU A 176 3.21 -5.31 4.24
CA LEU A 176 2.63 -4.66 5.41
C LEU A 176 2.17 -3.22 5.11
N LEU A 177 2.72 -2.60 4.07
CA LEU A 177 2.44 -1.19 3.75
C LEU A 177 1.06 -0.95 3.16
N GLY A 178 0.43 -1.94 2.52
CA GLY A 178 -0.85 -1.77 1.82
C GLY A 178 -1.94 -1.08 2.68
N PRO A 179 -2.22 -1.59 3.90
CA PRO A 179 -3.15 -0.96 4.84
C PRO A 179 -2.71 0.41 5.40
N LEU A 180 -1.42 0.74 5.31
CA LEU A 180 -0.84 1.92 5.96
C LEU A 180 -0.72 3.14 5.03
N VAL A 181 -1.02 2.97 3.75
CA VAL A 181 -0.83 4.01 2.71
C VAL A 181 -2.13 4.35 1.99
N ASN A 182 -3.26 4.27 2.68
CA ASN A 182 -4.51 4.82 2.17
C ASN A 182 -4.29 6.30 1.81
N PRO A 183 -4.59 6.75 0.58
CA PRO A 183 -4.28 8.10 0.12
C PRO A 183 -5.18 9.18 0.70
N SER A 184 -6.25 8.81 1.42
CA SER A 184 -7.14 9.76 2.11
C SER A 184 -6.74 10.07 3.56
N ASN A 185 -5.66 9.45 4.05
CA ASN A 185 -5.10 9.64 5.39
C ASN A 185 -3.67 10.15 5.32
#